data_AF-D9PJC5-F1
#
_entry.id   AF-D9PJC5-F1
#
_cell.length_a   1.000
_cell.length_b   1.000
_cell.length_c   1.000
_cell.angle_alpha   90.00
_cell.angle_beta   90.00
_cell.angle_gamma   90.00
#
_symmetry.space_group_name_H-M   'P 1'
#
loop_
_entity.id
_entity.type
_entity.pdbx_description
1 polymer ?
#
loop_
_entity_poly.entity_id
_entity_poly.type
_entity_poly.pdbx_seq_one_letter_code
_entity_poly.pdbx_strand_id
1 'polypeptide(L)'
;MNLVIDANILFSLLIKEGKTIELLLDLSINLFTPEFIFTEFEKHKQEILKKTNRSEEEFDEILNILEEIITIVPSEEFKDFQEIAKGISPDPDDIMYFALALKLNCPIWTNDKKLKQQDKVKIYSTSDLAELA
;
A
#
# COMPACT_ATOMS: atom_id res chain seq x y z
N MET A 1 3.16 13.59 -6.02
CA MET A 1 1.98 13.31 -5.19
C MET A 1 2.38 12.31 -4.12
N ASN A 2 2.00 12.52 -2.87
CA ASN A 2 2.25 11.55 -1.80
C ASN A 2 1.03 10.62 -1.70
N LEU A 3 1.25 9.32 -1.54
CA LEU A 3 0.18 8.34 -1.36
C LEU A 3 0.59 7.31 -0.31
N VAL A 4 -0.35 6.92 0.55
CA VAL A 4 -0.22 5.70 1.35
C VAL A 4 -0.66 4.52 0.51
N ILE A 5 0.19 3.51 0.36
CA ILE A 5 -0.10 2.31 -0.44
C ILE A 5 -0.53 1.15 0.46
N ASP A 6 -1.64 0.51 0.11
CA ASP A 6 -2.16 -0.69 0.76
C ASP A 6 -1.35 -1.93 0.32
N ALA A 7 -1.09 -2.86 1.26
CA ALA A 7 -0.46 -4.15 0.97
C ALA A 7 -1.15 -4.93 -0.13
N ASN A 8 -2.48 -4.91 -0.21
CA ASN A 8 -3.22 -5.60 -1.27
C ASN A 8 -2.85 -5.10 -2.68
N ILE A 9 -2.52 -3.81 -2.82
CA ILE A 9 -2.03 -3.25 -4.09
C ILE A 9 -0.64 -3.79 -4.39
N LEU A 10 0.24 -3.81 -3.39
CA LEU A 10 1.60 -4.33 -3.54
C LEU A 10 1.62 -5.84 -3.82
N PHE A 11 0.78 -6.63 -3.15
CA PHE A 11 0.59 -8.03 -3.50
C PHE A 11 0.06 -8.20 -4.92
N SER A 12 -0.87 -7.35 -5.34
CA SER A 12 -1.39 -7.39 -6.71
C SER A 12 -0.32 -7.04 -7.74
N LEU A 13 0.60 -6.12 -7.42
CA LEU A 13 1.78 -5.78 -8.21
C LEU A 13 2.75 -6.96 -8.31
N LEU A 14 3.03 -7.60 -7.18
CA LEU A 14 3.85 -8.81 -7.14
C LEU A 14 3.20 -9.93 -7.95
N ILE A 15 1.88 -10.04 -8.00
CA ILE A 15 1.20 -11.14 -8.68
C ILE A 15 1.00 -10.89 -10.18
N LYS A 16 0.71 -9.66 -10.60
CA LYS A 16 0.36 -9.33 -11.99
C LYS A 16 1.47 -8.57 -12.70
N GLU A 17 1.85 -9.05 -13.88
CA GLU A 17 2.62 -8.27 -14.83
C GLU A 17 1.71 -7.21 -15.49
N GLY A 18 2.14 -5.93 -15.52
CA GLY A 18 1.45 -4.88 -16.28
C GLY A 18 1.35 -3.50 -15.62
N LYS A 19 0.34 -2.72 -16.06
CA LYS A 19 0.13 -1.26 -15.84
C LYS A 19 0.33 -0.73 -14.41
N THR A 20 0.12 -1.55 -13.39
CA THR A 20 0.32 -1.11 -11.99
C THR A 20 1.81 -0.81 -11.72
N ILE A 21 2.73 -1.51 -12.38
CA ILE A 21 4.19 -1.28 -12.28
C ILE A 21 4.57 0.06 -12.90
N GLU A 22 3.90 0.49 -13.98
CA GLU A 22 4.16 1.80 -14.59
C GLU A 22 3.83 2.95 -13.64
N LEU A 23 2.71 2.85 -12.89
CA LEU A 23 2.34 3.83 -11.86
C LEU A 23 3.29 3.83 -10.66
N LEU A 24 3.84 2.66 -10.32
CA LEU A 24 4.80 2.51 -9.24
C LEU A 24 6.15 3.17 -9.57
N LEU A 25 6.54 3.15 -10.85
CA LEU A 25 7.78 3.75 -11.36
C LEU A 25 7.60 5.21 -11.78
N ASP A 26 6.41 5.77 -11.60
CA ASP A 26 6.19 7.20 -11.83
C ASP A 26 6.89 8.00 -10.73
N LEU A 27 8.03 8.59 -11.09
CA LEU A 27 8.86 9.43 -10.22
C LEU A 27 8.12 10.67 -9.69
N SER A 28 6.94 10.98 -10.20
CA SER A 28 6.10 12.04 -9.65
C SER A 28 5.33 11.61 -8.39
N ILE A 29 5.31 10.31 -8.04
CA ILE A 29 4.59 9.75 -6.91
C ILE A 29 5.56 9.27 -5.82
N ASN A 30 5.36 9.75 -4.59
CA ASN A 30 6.05 9.24 -3.41
C ASN A 30 5.11 8.28 -2.67
N LEU A 31 5.54 7.04 -2.49
CA LEU A 31 4.74 6.00 -1.85
C LEU A 31 5.18 5.83 -0.39
N PHE A 32 4.20 5.71 0.50
CA PHE A 32 4.41 5.50 1.93
C PHE A 32 3.64 4.28 2.39
N THR A 33 4.21 3.52 3.31
CA THR A 33 3.48 2.41 3.93
C THR A 33 3.91 2.19 5.37
N PRO A 34 3.04 1.67 6.25
CA PRO A 34 3.44 1.26 7.58
C PRO A 34 4.47 0.10 7.58
N GLU A 35 5.31 0.05 8.61
CA GLU A 35 6.36 -0.99 8.79
C GLU A 35 5.87 -2.45 8.80
N PHE A 36 4.60 -2.71 9.14
CA PHE A 36 4.10 -4.08 9.24
C PHE A 36 3.95 -4.79 7.88
N ILE A 37 4.10 -4.06 6.76
CA ILE A 37 3.86 -4.61 5.43
C ILE A 37 4.79 -5.78 5.08
N PHE A 38 6.05 -5.75 5.53
CA PHE A 38 7.00 -6.84 5.30
C PHE A 38 6.64 -8.09 6.09
N THR A 39 6.05 -7.91 7.27
CA THR A 39 5.53 -9.04 8.04
C THR A 39 4.36 -9.69 7.29
N GLU A 40 3.57 -8.90 6.56
CA GLU A 40 2.50 -9.40 5.70
C GLU A 40 3.09 -10.10 4.45
N PHE A 41 4.08 -9.51 3.78
CA PHE A 41 4.75 -10.14 2.64
C PHE A 41 5.32 -11.50 2.99
N GLU A 42 6.03 -11.61 4.11
CA GLU A 42 6.64 -12.87 4.51
C GLU A 42 5.59 -13.94 4.83
N LYS A 43 4.47 -13.56 5.46
CA LYS A 43 3.33 -14.48 5.71
C LYS A 43 2.73 -15.01 4.40
N HIS A 44 2.64 -14.17 3.38
CA HIS A 44 2.02 -14.51 2.09
C HIS A 44 3.04 -14.95 1.02
N LYS A 45 4.35 -14.96 1.31
CA LYS A 45 5.44 -15.31 0.36
C LYS A 45 5.13 -16.60 -0.39
N GLN A 46 4.80 -17.67 0.33
CA GLN A 46 4.51 -18.97 -0.26
C GLN A 46 3.25 -18.98 -1.14
N GLU A 47 2.26 -18.14 -0.85
CA GLU A 47 1.08 -17.99 -1.70
C GLU A 47 1.41 -17.24 -3.00
N ILE A 48 2.23 -16.19 -2.91
CA ILE A 48 2.65 -15.37 -4.05
C ILE A 48 3.50 -16.20 -5.01
N LEU A 49 4.50 -16.94 -4.49
CA LEU A 49 5.35 -17.82 -5.31
C LEU A 49 4.52 -18.84 -6.08
N LYS A 50 3.53 -19.46 -5.42
CA LYS A 50 2.61 -20.42 -6.06
C LYS A 50 1.73 -19.79 -7.14
N LYS A 51 1.24 -18.56 -6.92
CA LYS A 51 0.36 -17.87 -7.88
C LYS A 51 1.12 -17.32 -9.08
N THR A 52 2.39 -16.96 -8.89
CA THR A 52 3.20 -16.28 -9.91
C THR A 52 4.14 -17.23 -10.65
N ASN A 53 4.34 -18.44 -10.13
CA ASN A 53 5.30 -19.40 -10.62
C ASN A 53 6.74 -18.84 -10.66
N ARG A 54 7.03 -17.88 -9.76
CA ARG A 54 8.36 -17.29 -9.56
C ARG A 54 9.18 -18.09 -8.55
N SER A 55 10.48 -17.96 -8.66
CA SER A 55 11.46 -18.41 -7.68
C SER A 55 11.49 -17.49 -6.45
N GLU A 56 12.04 -18.01 -5.34
CA GLU A 56 12.29 -17.19 -4.15
C GLU A 56 13.25 -16.03 -4.45
N GLU A 57 14.26 -16.26 -5.30
CA GLU A 57 15.24 -15.25 -5.71
C GLU A 57 14.56 -14.08 -6.45
N GLU A 58 13.71 -14.36 -7.44
CA GLU A 58 12.93 -13.33 -8.14
C GLU A 58 11.99 -12.56 -7.19
N PHE A 59 11.42 -13.24 -6.19
CA PHE A 59 10.55 -12.58 -5.22
C PHE A 59 11.35 -11.61 -4.32
N ASP A 60 12.50 -12.05 -3.83
CA ASP A 60 13.38 -11.24 -2.99
C ASP A 60 13.96 -10.05 -3.78
N GLU A 61 14.27 -10.21 -5.08
CA GLU A 61 14.66 -9.10 -5.96
C GLU A 61 13.57 -8.03 -6.08
N ILE A 62 12.31 -8.43 -6.29
CA ILE A 62 11.21 -7.47 -6.40
C ILE A 62 10.98 -6.78 -5.05
N LEU A 63 11.05 -7.51 -3.93
CA LEU A 63 10.94 -6.91 -2.59
C LEU A 63 12.01 -5.84 -2.36
N ASN A 64 13.27 -6.11 -2.74
CA ASN A 64 14.34 -5.12 -2.64
C ASN A 64 14.03 -3.85 -3.45
N ILE A 65 13.49 -3.98 -4.66
CA ILE A 65 13.07 -2.83 -5.47
C ILE A 65 11.93 -2.07 -4.78
N LEU A 66 10.97 -2.78 -4.19
CA LEU A 66 9.86 -2.16 -3.44
C LEU A 66 10.38 -1.36 -2.22
N GLU A 67 11.39 -1.88 -1.52
CA GLU A 67 12.03 -1.18 -0.39
C GLU A 67 12.74 0.12 -0.82
N GLU A 68 13.28 0.17 -2.04
CA GLU A 68 13.95 1.38 -2.56
C GLU A 68 12.96 2.48 -2.97
N ILE A 69 11.77 2.11 -3.44
CA ILE A 69 10.78 3.05 -3.98
C ILE A 69 9.70 3.45 -2.97
N ILE A 70 9.44 2.63 -1.94
CA ILE A 70 8.42 2.91 -0.92
C ILE A 70 9.09 3.33 0.38
N THR A 71 8.67 4.47 0.90
CA THR A 71 9.09 4.93 2.22
C THR A 71 8.30 4.20 3.31
N ILE A 72 9.01 3.43 4.10
CA ILE A 72 8.46 2.70 5.23
C ILE A 72 8.41 3.62 6.44
N VAL A 73 7.24 3.73 7.08
CA VAL A 73 7.05 4.59 8.24
C VAL A 73 6.77 3.71 9.48
N PRO A 74 7.59 3.83 10.54
CA PRO A 74 7.35 3.15 11.81
C PRO A 74 6.03 3.55 12.45
N SER A 75 5.34 2.59 13.07
CA SER A 75 4.05 2.79 13.73
C SER A 75 4.08 3.82 14.85
N GLU A 76 5.25 4.01 15.47
CA GLU A 76 5.49 5.00 16.51
C GLU A 76 5.32 6.44 15.99
N GLU A 77 5.61 6.72 14.72
CA GLU A 77 5.57 8.07 14.14
C GLU A 77 4.15 8.62 13.91
N PHE A 78 3.17 7.72 13.81
CA PHE A 78 1.76 8.05 13.57
C PHE A 78 0.82 7.45 14.62
N LYS A 79 1.36 7.02 15.76
CA LYS A 79 0.58 6.46 16.87
C LYS A 79 -0.54 7.39 17.36
N ASP A 80 -0.28 8.69 17.39
CA ASP A 80 -1.26 9.70 17.82
C ASP A 80 -2.51 9.76 16.94
N PHE A 81 -2.42 9.28 15.69
CA PHE A 81 -3.53 9.27 14.74
C PHE A 81 -4.33 7.96 14.77
N GLN A 82 -3.87 6.92 15.47
CA GLN A 82 -4.54 5.62 15.51
C GLN A 82 -5.94 5.69 16.13
N GLU A 83 -6.13 6.48 17.19
CA GLU A 83 -7.44 6.65 17.81
C GLU A 83 -8.44 7.34 16.88
N ILE A 84 -7.99 8.32 16.11
CA ILE A 84 -8.82 9.00 15.11
C ILE A 84 -9.12 8.04 13.96
N ALA A 85 -8.12 7.30 13.50
CA ALA A 85 -8.26 6.32 12.43
C ALA A 85 -9.25 5.19 12.77
N LYS A 86 -9.31 4.73 14.02
CA LYS A 86 -10.32 3.76 14.51
C LYS A 86 -11.76 4.22 14.27
N GLY A 87 -12.02 5.52 14.38
CA GLY A 87 -13.35 6.09 14.17
C GLY A 87 -13.70 6.35 12.70
N ILE A 88 -12.72 6.26 11.80
CA ILE A 88 -12.87 6.59 10.38
C ILE A 88 -12.79 5.34 9.51
N SER A 89 -11.85 4.45 9.83
CA SER A 89 -11.59 3.25 9.04
C SER A 89 -12.82 2.34 9.06
N PRO A 90 -13.41 2.02 7.90
CA PRO A 90 -14.50 1.05 7.80
C PRO A 90 -14.06 -0.38 8.13
N ASP A 91 -12.75 -0.65 8.06
CA ASP A 91 -12.14 -1.95 8.35
C ASP A 91 -11.09 -1.81 9.49
N PRO A 92 -11.18 -2.61 10.57
CA PRO A 92 -10.18 -2.61 11.63
C PRO A 92 -8.77 -2.95 11.17
N ASP A 93 -8.62 -3.76 10.12
CA ASP A 93 -7.30 -4.17 9.65
C ASP A 93 -6.57 -3.01 8.92
N ASP A 94 -7.34 -2.03 8.43
CA ASP A 94 -6.82 -0.89 7.68
C ASP A 94 -6.56 0.38 8.52
N ILE A 95 -6.81 0.32 9.84
CA ILE A 95 -6.63 1.47 10.76
C ILE A 95 -5.26 2.11 10.61
N MET A 96 -4.22 1.31 10.42
CA MET A 96 -2.85 1.81 10.34
C MET A 96 -2.58 2.58 9.05
N TYR A 97 -3.16 2.18 7.92
CA TYR A 97 -3.09 2.95 6.67
C TYR A 97 -3.79 4.30 6.81
N PHE A 98 -4.95 4.33 7.48
CA PHE A 98 -5.66 5.58 7.79
C PHE A 98 -4.87 6.48 8.72
N ALA A 99 -4.27 5.94 9.78
CA ALA A 99 -3.47 6.72 10.72
C ALA A 99 -2.26 7.36 10.02
N LEU A 100 -1.58 6.61 9.15
CA LEU A 100 -0.48 7.13 8.34
C LEU A 100 -0.95 8.19 7.33
N ALA A 101 -2.08 7.95 6.66
CA ALA A 101 -2.64 8.89 5.70
C ALA A 101 -3.03 10.22 6.34
N LEU A 102 -3.60 10.16 7.55
CA LEU A 102 -3.91 11.35 8.36
C LEU A 102 -2.64 12.10 8.79
N LYS A 103 -1.63 11.36 9.26
CA LYS A 103 -0.32 11.93 9.64
C LYS A 103 0.33 12.69 8.49
N LEU A 104 0.35 12.08 7.30
CA LEU A 104 0.98 12.64 6.10
C LEU A 104 0.06 13.59 5.32
N ASN A 105 -1.21 13.69 5.73
CA ASN A 105 -2.27 14.42 5.03
C ASN A 105 -2.32 14.08 3.54
N CYS A 106 -2.36 12.79 3.22
CA CYS A 106 -2.32 12.30 1.85
C CYS A 106 -3.35 11.20 1.57
N PRO A 107 -3.71 10.96 0.31
CA PRO A 107 -4.66 9.92 -0.06
C PRO A 107 -4.11 8.49 0.17
N ILE A 108 -5.02 7.52 0.29
CA ILE A 108 -4.68 6.10 0.28
C ILE A 108 -4.94 5.53 -1.11
N TRP A 109 -4.00 4.75 -1.61
CA TRP A 109 -4.14 3.94 -2.81
C TRP A 109 -4.52 2.51 -2.43
N THR A 110 -5.76 2.13 -2.76
CA THR A 110 -6.32 0.80 -2.52
C THR A 110 -7.41 0.49 -3.54
N ASN A 111 -7.55 -0.79 -3.89
CA ASN A 111 -8.65 -1.27 -4.71
C ASN A 111 -9.82 -1.79 -3.86
N ASP A 112 -9.73 -1.78 -2.53
CA ASP A 112 -10.84 -2.12 -1.66
C ASP A 112 -11.89 -1.00 -1.68
N LYS A 113 -13.08 -1.35 -2.18
CA LYS A 113 -14.22 -0.44 -2.28
C LYS A 113 -14.82 -0.12 -0.91
N LYS A 114 -14.63 -0.95 0.12
CA LYS A 114 -15.12 -0.68 1.47
C LYS A 114 -14.47 0.56 2.06
N LEU A 115 -13.19 0.79 1.78
CA LEU A 115 -12.45 1.95 2.30
C LEU A 115 -12.97 3.28 1.76
N LYS A 116 -13.73 3.27 0.66
CA LYS A 116 -14.44 4.43 0.11
C LYS A 116 -15.73 4.79 0.88
N GLN A 117 -16.12 4.05 1.92
CA GLN A 117 -17.35 4.30 2.71
C GLN A 117 -17.21 5.47 3.70
N GLN A 118 -16.01 6.04 3.83
CA GLN A 118 -15.73 7.23 4.65
C GLN A 118 -15.33 8.43 3.77
N ASP A 119 -15.40 9.64 4.32
CA ASP A 119 -15.20 10.91 3.61
C ASP A 119 -14.00 11.75 4.11
N LYS A 120 -13.26 11.25 5.10
CA LYS A 120 -12.15 11.96 5.77
C LYS A 120 -10.83 11.83 5.03
N VAL A 121 -10.55 10.67 4.46
CA VAL A 121 -9.33 10.38 3.71
C VAL A 121 -9.70 10.09 2.27
N LYS A 122 -9.04 10.76 1.33
CA LYS A 122 -9.27 10.51 -0.09
C LYS A 122 -8.73 9.13 -0.46
N ILE A 123 -9.53 8.35 -1.17
CA ILE A 123 -9.16 7.00 -1.60
C ILE A 123 -9.07 6.98 -3.13
N TYR A 124 -7.93 6.52 -3.64
CA TYR A 124 -7.72 6.27 -5.05
C TYR A 124 -7.62 4.77 -5.31
N SER A 125 -8.33 4.31 -6.34
CA SER A 125 -8.10 3.00 -6.94
C SER A 125 -7.06 3.09 -8.05
N THR A 126 -6.57 1.94 -8.51
CA THR A 126 -5.59 1.88 -9.61
C THR A 126 -6.14 2.52 -10.89
N SER A 127 -7.45 2.36 -11.17
CA SER A 127 -8.09 3.03 -12.30
C SER A 127 -8.17 4.54 -12.10
N ASP A 128 -8.45 5.01 -10.88
CA ASP A 128 -8.51 6.46 -10.60
C ASP A 128 -7.13 7.11 -10.82
N LEU A 129 -6.04 6.44 -10.43
CA LEU A 129 -4.67 6.92 -10.66
C LEU A 129 -4.28 6.87 -12.14
N ALA A 130 -4.68 5.82 -12.86
CA ALA A 130 -4.37 5.69 -14.28
C ALA A 130 -5.07 6.75 -15.16
N GLU A 131 -6.18 7.34 -14.70
CA GLU A 131 -6.84 8.47 -15.38
C GLU A 131 -6.21 9.83 -15.04
N LEU A 132 -5.38 9.89 -13.99
CA LEU A 132 -4.69 11.11 -13.56
C LEU A 132 -3.29 11.28 -14.17
N ALA A 133 -2.73 10.21 -14.74
CA ALA A 133 -1.46 10.16 -15.45
C ALA A 133 -1.65 10.46 -16.96
#